data_AF-A0A7S1ZJQ2-F1
#
_entry.id   AF-A0A7S1ZJQ2-F1
#
_cell.length_a   1.000
_cell.length_b   1.000
_cell.length_c   1.000
_cell.angle_alpha   90.00
_cell.angle_beta   90.00
_cell.angle_gamma   90.00
#
_symmetry.space_group_name_H-M   'P 1'
#
loop_
_entity.id
_entity.type
_entity.pdbx_description
1 polymer ?
#
loop_
_entity_poly.entity_id
_entity_poly.type
_entity_poly.pdbx_seq_one_letter_code
_entity_poly.pdbx_strand_id
1 'polypeptide(L)'
;KRVKVENASTSSSSTTTKTKQEDKENSTPPKKETKEEENEKDDVQLALEMMENAYSILDEYTSSSSGKDYQAWAKIQLPRILCGLGDVFSFVSQHADAVDVYTRAIPYREEAVEDVLKEEDKQHSIVALTCRRQLVEAYVLVAEELLACCKDDDDGEDVVTTESKVVLVKAEEKVEYARGYYDKARDELQEAVFLMGKIAASGQDLGTEKEDVCFLATMLMGVGNTLAEMDEKEEEKKKPATKI
;
A
#
# COMPACT_ATOMS: atom_id res chain seq x y z
N LYS A 1 45.97 12.59 20.55
CA LYS A 1 45.17 13.42 21.51
C LYS A 1 43.80 12.78 21.63
N ARG A 2 43.31 12.47 22.84
CA ARG A 2 41.91 12.08 23.07
C ARG A 2 41.14 13.32 23.55
N VAL A 3 39.88 13.45 23.19
CA VAL A 3 38.93 14.35 23.85
C VAL A 3 37.80 13.48 24.39
N LYS A 4 37.47 13.68 25.66
CA LYS A 4 36.34 13.07 26.36
C LYS A 4 35.51 14.23 26.91
N VAL A 5 34.22 14.26 26.61
CA VAL A 5 33.24 15.12 27.29
C VAL A 5 32.01 14.26 27.55
N GLU A 6 31.41 14.42 28.71
CA GLU A 6 30.31 13.62 29.22
C GLU A 6 29.08 14.49 29.52
N ASN A 7 27.96 13.78 29.70
CA ASN A 7 26.77 14.18 30.47
C ASN A 7 25.83 15.26 29.92
N ALA A 8 24.57 14.84 29.91
CA ALA A 8 23.38 15.67 29.91
C ALA A 8 23.31 16.63 31.11
N SER A 9 22.35 17.56 31.05
CA SER A 9 21.81 18.24 32.23
C SER A 9 20.33 18.54 32.01
N THR A 10 19.47 17.87 32.78
CA THR A 10 18.06 18.22 32.92
C THR A 10 17.94 19.42 33.84
N SER A 11 17.15 20.43 33.48
CA SER A 11 16.79 21.51 34.40
C SER A 11 15.28 21.80 34.37
N SER A 12 14.68 21.70 35.56
CA SER A 12 13.27 22.01 35.81
C SER A 12 13.04 23.51 35.98
N SER A 13 11.82 23.97 35.73
CA SER A 13 11.26 25.14 36.42
C SER A 13 9.84 24.84 36.90
N SER A 14 9.47 25.39 38.05
CA SER A 14 8.23 25.09 38.77
C SER A 14 7.59 26.34 39.34
N THR A 15 6.25 26.42 39.27
CA THR A 15 5.46 27.46 39.94
C THR A 15 4.24 26.81 40.60
N THR A 16 3.96 27.20 41.84
CA THR A 16 3.05 26.48 42.75
C THR A 16 1.64 27.08 42.81
N THR A 17 0.66 26.26 43.20
CA THR A 17 -0.77 26.56 43.30
C THR A 17 -1.16 27.57 44.39
N LYS A 18 -2.34 28.19 44.21
CA LYS A 18 -3.29 28.51 45.31
C LYS A 18 -4.73 28.63 44.79
N THR A 19 -5.70 28.62 45.70
CA THR A 19 -7.03 28.02 45.46
C THR A 19 -8.19 28.88 45.97
N LYS A 20 -9.32 28.95 45.24
CA LYS A 20 -10.68 28.87 45.83
C LYS A 20 -11.82 28.68 44.81
N GLN A 21 -12.93 28.14 45.32
CA GLN A 21 -14.28 28.06 44.73
C GLN A 21 -14.95 29.47 44.69
N GLU A 22 -16.13 29.74 44.11
CA GLU A 22 -17.26 28.98 43.50
C GLU A 22 -17.87 29.93 42.40
N ASP A 23 -18.85 29.66 41.53
CA ASP A 23 -19.90 28.62 41.32
C ASP A 23 -20.24 28.56 39.78
N LYS A 24 -21.35 27.90 39.38
CA LYS A 24 -22.12 27.98 38.11
C LYS A 24 -21.76 29.10 37.09
N GLU A 25 -21.67 28.77 35.80
CA GLU A 25 -22.88 28.64 34.93
C GLU A 25 -22.59 27.88 33.61
N ASN A 26 -23.63 27.65 32.80
CA ASN A 26 -23.62 26.77 31.63
C ASN A 26 -23.09 27.46 30.35
N SER A 27 -21.96 27.02 29.81
CA SER A 27 -21.55 27.32 28.44
C SER A 27 -20.73 26.19 27.80
N THR A 28 -21.15 25.74 26.63
CA THR A 28 -20.42 24.74 25.82
C THR A 28 -19.09 25.34 25.35
N PRO A 29 -17.95 24.65 25.48
CA PRO A 29 -16.71 25.11 24.88
C PRO A 29 -16.85 25.14 23.35
N PRO A 30 -16.37 26.18 22.66
CA PRO A 30 -16.39 26.21 21.19
C PRO A 30 -15.49 25.10 20.64
N LYS A 31 -15.94 24.44 19.57
CA LYS A 31 -15.13 23.46 18.82
C LYS A 31 -13.79 24.08 18.42
N LYS A 32 -12.73 23.28 18.53
CA LYS A 32 -11.34 23.65 18.21
C LYS A 32 -10.84 22.94 16.93
N GLU A 33 -11.78 22.42 16.16
CA GLU A 33 -11.66 21.52 15.01
C GLU A 33 -11.64 22.32 13.68
N THR A 34 -10.70 23.26 13.51
CA THR A 34 -10.76 24.21 12.36
C THR A 34 -9.44 24.90 12.00
N LYS A 35 -8.28 24.23 12.17
CA LYS A 35 -6.98 24.71 11.65
C LYS A 35 -5.93 23.63 11.46
N GLU A 36 -5.87 22.66 12.36
CA GLU A 36 -4.90 21.55 12.24
C GLU A 36 -5.33 20.62 11.09
N GLU A 37 -6.62 20.23 11.05
CA GLU A 37 -7.25 19.48 9.94
C GLU A 37 -7.30 20.19 8.57
N GLU A 38 -7.11 21.52 8.51
CA GLU A 38 -7.00 22.24 7.22
C GLU A 38 -5.57 22.12 6.68
N ASN A 39 -4.56 22.39 7.51
CA ASN A 39 -3.15 22.26 7.13
C ASN A 39 -2.80 20.81 6.71
N GLU A 40 -3.32 19.81 7.41
CA GLU A 40 -3.05 18.39 7.10
C GLU A 40 -3.56 17.98 5.71
N LYS A 41 -4.65 18.60 5.22
CA LYS A 41 -5.18 18.36 3.86
C LYS A 41 -4.36 19.08 2.79
N ASP A 42 -3.94 20.31 3.07
CA ASP A 42 -3.06 21.07 2.18
C ASP A 42 -1.69 20.35 2.02
N ASP A 43 -1.12 19.83 3.11
CA ASP A 43 0.16 19.08 3.09
C ASP A 43 0.04 17.75 2.32
N VAL A 44 -1.07 17.02 2.44
CA VAL A 44 -1.30 15.76 1.69
C VAL A 44 -1.58 16.02 0.21
N GLN A 45 -2.37 17.05 -0.13
CA GLN A 45 -2.59 17.46 -1.52
C GLN A 45 -1.26 17.87 -2.19
N LEU A 46 -0.42 18.63 -1.49
CA LEU A 46 0.93 18.98 -1.96
C LEU A 46 1.82 17.74 -2.14
N ALA A 47 1.70 16.73 -1.26
CA ALA A 47 2.44 15.48 -1.40
C ALA A 47 2.03 14.71 -2.67
N LEU A 48 0.73 14.57 -2.94
CA LEU A 48 0.21 13.97 -4.18
C LEU A 48 0.75 14.70 -5.42
N GLU A 49 0.57 16.03 -5.49
CA GLU A 49 1.06 16.84 -6.61
C GLU A 49 2.57 16.68 -6.82
N MET A 50 3.36 16.62 -5.75
CA MET A 50 4.81 16.39 -5.84
C MET A 50 5.17 14.99 -6.36
N MET A 51 4.41 13.94 -5.99
CA MET A 51 4.65 12.58 -6.48
C MET A 51 4.16 12.37 -7.92
N GLU A 52 3.02 12.94 -8.31
CA GLU A 52 2.51 12.95 -9.69
C GLU A 52 3.48 13.62 -10.66
N ASN A 53 4.04 14.78 -10.27
CA ASN A 53 5.08 15.46 -11.04
C ASN A 53 6.35 14.59 -11.15
N ALA A 54 6.76 13.93 -10.06
CA ALA A 54 7.92 13.03 -10.07
C ALA A 54 7.71 11.80 -10.97
N TYR A 55 6.51 11.19 -10.94
CA TYR A 55 6.11 10.12 -11.86
C TYR A 55 6.20 10.61 -13.32
N SER A 56 5.54 11.73 -13.63
CA SER A 56 5.42 12.25 -15.00
C SER A 56 6.78 12.53 -15.64
N ILE A 57 7.71 13.13 -14.89
CA ILE A 57 9.09 13.42 -15.34
C ILE A 57 9.86 12.12 -15.64
N LEU A 58 9.66 11.07 -14.83
CA LEU A 58 10.35 9.79 -15.00
C LEU A 58 9.73 8.94 -16.13
N ASP A 59 8.41 8.97 -16.30
CA ASP A 59 7.72 8.24 -17.37
C ASP A 59 8.07 8.82 -18.75
N GLU A 60 8.05 10.16 -18.89
CA GLU A 60 8.57 10.86 -20.07
C GLU A 60 10.05 10.48 -20.32
N TYR A 61 10.89 10.45 -19.28
CA TYR A 61 12.28 10.06 -19.43
C TYR A 61 12.44 8.60 -19.89
N THR A 62 11.67 7.65 -19.34
CA THR A 62 11.75 6.25 -19.78
C THR A 62 11.25 6.03 -21.19
N SER A 63 10.33 6.88 -21.66
CA SER A 63 9.90 6.98 -23.07
C SER A 63 10.93 7.69 -23.97
N SER A 64 11.87 8.45 -23.40
CA SER A 64 12.92 9.15 -24.15
C SER A 64 14.02 8.21 -24.64
N SER A 65 14.71 8.60 -25.71
CA SER A 65 15.84 7.86 -26.27
C SER A 65 17.19 8.19 -25.60
N SER A 66 17.18 8.78 -24.40
CA SER A 66 18.38 9.29 -23.73
C SER A 66 18.84 8.43 -22.54
N GLY A 67 20.17 8.21 -22.45
CA GLY A 67 20.84 7.67 -21.25
C GLY A 67 20.36 6.31 -20.74
N LYS A 68 20.79 5.20 -21.38
CA LYS A 68 20.45 3.81 -20.97
C LYS A 68 20.53 3.53 -19.46
N ASP A 69 21.62 3.98 -18.82
CA ASP A 69 21.88 3.71 -17.41
C ASP A 69 20.85 4.42 -16.49
N TYR A 70 20.43 5.64 -16.88
CA TYR A 70 19.38 6.37 -16.17
C TYR A 70 18.00 5.83 -16.50
N GLN A 71 17.74 5.41 -17.76
CA GLN A 71 16.50 4.74 -18.16
C GLN A 71 16.26 3.47 -17.34
N ALA A 72 17.29 2.65 -17.12
CA ALA A 72 17.23 1.46 -16.28
C ALA A 72 16.98 1.82 -14.80
N TRP A 73 17.65 2.85 -14.27
CA TRP A 73 17.40 3.33 -12.90
C TRP A 73 15.97 3.88 -12.71
N ALA A 74 15.45 4.61 -13.71
CA ALA A 74 14.10 5.19 -13.68
C ALA A 74 13.02 4.10 -13.75
N LYS A 75 13.18 3.07 -14.58
CA LYS A 75 12.32 1.87 -14.57
C LYS A 75 12.21 1.22 -13.18
N ILE A 76 13.27 1.24 -12.38
CA ILE A 76 13.27 0.70 -11.00
C ILE A 76 12.55 1.65 -10.01
N GLN A 77 12.44 2.96 -10.31
CA GLN A 77 11.74 3.91 -9.44
C GLN A 77 10.25 4.05 -9.75
N LEU A 78 9.82 3.92 -11.01
CA LEU A 78 8.40 4.04 -11.40
C LEU A 78 7.44 3.18 -10.55
N PRO A 79 7.63 1.85 -10.38
CA PRO A 79 6.75 1.02 -9.55
C PRO A 79 6.91 1.23 -8.03
N ARG A 80 7.84 2.10 -7.60
CA ARG A 80 7.94 2.56 -6.20
C ARG A 80 7.13 3.84 -6.00
N ILE A 81 7.24 4.78 -6.93
CA ILE A 81 6.48 6.04 -6.90
C ILE A 81 4.99 5.76 -7.07
N LEU A 82 4.61 4.87 -8.00
CA LEU A 82 3.21 4.46 -8.18
C LEU A 82 2.60 3.82 -6.92
N CYS A 83 3.37 3.01 -6.18
CA CYS A 83 2.91 2.52 -4.88
C CYS A 83 2.85 3.64 -3.83
N GLY A 84 3.80 4.58 -3.82
CA GLY A 84 3.74 5.76 -2.95
C GLY A 84 2.52 6.66 -3.20
N LEU A 85 2.06 6.80 -4.46
CA LEU A 85 0.76 7.44 -4.75
C LEU A 85 -0.38 6.61 -4.15
N GLY A 86 -0.37 5.28 -4.34
CA GLY A 86 -1.41 4.39 -3.82
C GLY A 86 -1.50 4.39 -2.29
N ASP A 87 -0.36 4.43 -1.60
CA ASP A 87 -0.27 4.55 -0.14
C ASP A 87 -0.96 5.84 0.34
N VAL A 88 -0.78 6.95 -0.38
CA VAL A 88 -1.39 8.25 -0.05
C VAL A 88 -2.88 8.30 -0.44
N PHE A 89 -3.27 7.74 -1.59
CA PHE A 89 -4.68 7.62 -1.99
C PHE A 89 -5.47 6.75 -1.00
N SER A 90 -4.94 5.60 -0.59
CA SER A 90 -5.51 4.73 0.44
C SER A 90 -5.64 5.47 1.78
N PHE A 91 -4.62 6.25 2.17
CA PHE A 91 -4.64 7.08 3.39
C PHE A 91 -5.74 8.16 3.38
N VAL A 92 -6.09 8.74 2.23
CA VAL A 92 -7.24 9.67 2.09
C VAL A 92 -8.56 8.97 1.74
N SER A 93 -8.60 7.64 1.82
CA SER A 93 -9.76 6.79 1.47
C SER A 93 -10.22 6.90 0.00
N GLN A 94 -9.34 7.35 -0.90
CA GLN A 94 -9.53 7.32 -2.36
C GLN A 94 -9.11 5.95 -2.90
N HIS A 95 -9.76 4.91 -2.38
CA HIS A 95 -9.43 3.50 -2.66
C HIS A 95 -9.53 3.14 -4.15
N ALA A 96 -10.43 3.79 -4.91
CA ALA A 96 -10.54 3.61 -6.36
C ALA A 96 -9.30 4.12 -7.12
N ASP A 97 -8.79 5.31 -6.77
CA ASP A 97 -7.59 5.89 -7.38
C ASP A 97 -6.33 5.12 -6.95
N ALA A 98 -6.29 4.63 -5.71
CA ALA A 98 -5.25 3.71 -5.24
C ALA A 98 -5.16 2.44 -6.10
N VAL A 99 -6.30 1.83 -6.45
CA VAL A 99 -6.34 0.66 -7.36
C VAL A 99 -5.75 0.97 -8.73
N ASP A 100 -6.01 2.14 -9.33
CA ASP A 100 -5.43 2.51 -10.64
C ASP A 100 -3.90 2.57 -10.57
N VAL A 101 -3.33 3.33 -9.62
CA VAL A 101 -1.87 3.50 -9.54
C VAL A 101 -1.14 2.23 -9.12
N TYR A 102 -1.71 1.42 -8.21
CA TYR A 102 -1.17 0.08 -7.92
C TYR A 102 -1.25 -0.85 -9.13
N THR A 103 -2.35 -0.82 -9.90
CA THR A 103 -2.49 -1.61 -11.14
C THR A 103 -1.47 -1.18 -12.20
N ARG A 104 -1.18 0.12 -12.31
CA ARG A 104 -0.12 0.66 -13.18
C ARG A 104 1.29 0.24 -12.74
N ALA A 105 1.50 -0.08 -11.45
CA ALA A 105 2.80 -0.57 -10.97
C ALA A 105 3.08 -2.03 -11.37
N ILE A 106 2.04 -2.84 -11.65
CA ILE A 106 2.15 -4.27 -11.91
C ILE A 106 3.00 -4.59 -13.15
N PRO A 107 2.79 -4.01 -14.35
CA PRO A 107 3.56 -4.38 -15.54
C PRO A 107 5.08 -4.19 -15.40
N TYR A 108 5.52 -3.16 -14.67
CA TYR A 108 6.95 -2.94 -14.37
C TYR A 108 7.51 -4.00 -13.40
N ARG A 109 6.69 -4.50 -12.48
CA ARG A 109 7.05 -5.57 -11.52
C ARG A 109 7.03 -6.95 -12.22
N GLU A 110 6.10 -7.18 -13.15
CA GLU A 110 6.08 -8.35 -14.04
C GLU A 110 7.32 -8.37 -14.96
N GLU A 111 7.65 -7.26 -15.64
CA GLU A 111 8.88 -7.13 -16.46
C GLU A 111 10.14 -7.43 -15.65
N ALA A 112 10.24 -6.89 -14.42
CA ALA A 112 11.38 -7.13 -13.53
C ALA A 112 11.51 -8.59 -13.09
N VAL A 113 10.40 -9.29 -12.81
CA VAL A 113 10.42 -10.74 -12.53
C VAL A 113 10.83 -11.52 -13.76
N GLU A 114 10.24 -11.24 -14.93
CA GLU A 114 10.60 -11.90 -16.19
C GLU A 114 12.09 -11.75 -16.52
N ASP A 115 12.66 -10.55 -16.44
CA ASP A 115 14.06 -10.30 -16.80
C ASP A 115 15.04 -11.01 -15.87
N VAL A 116 14.70 -11.16 -14.60
CA VAL A 116 15.49 -11.96 -13.65
C VAL A 116 15.31 -13.47 -13.89
N LEU A 117 14.16 -13.92 -14.42
CA LEU A 117 13.94 -15.31 -14.84
C LEU A 117 14.65 -15.66 -16.17
N LYS A 118 14.93 -14.66 -17.03
CA LYS A 118 15.71 -14.82 -18.29
C LYS A 118 17.21 -15.01 -18.02
N GLU A 119 17.71 -14.66 -16.83
CA GLU A 119 19.10 -14.86 -16.42
C GLU A 119 19.24 -16.05 -15.45
N GLU A 120 19.66 -17.22 -15.96
CA GLU A 120 19.79 -18.46 -15.18
C GLU A 120 20.60 -18.27 -13.87
N ASP A 121 21.73 -17.55 -13.93
CA ASP A 121 22.59 -17.24 -12.77
C ASP A 121 21.87 -16.41 -11.68
N LYS A 122 20.84 -15.63 -12.04
CA LYS A 122 20.06 -14.81 -11.11
C LYS A 122 18.78 -15.48 -10.63
N GLN A 123 18.31 -16.54 -11.28
CA GLN A 123 17.04 -17.20 -10.96
C GLN A 123 16.94 -17.68 -9.49
N HIS A 124 18.08 -17.95 -8.84
CA HIS A 124 18.16 -18.35 -7.43
C HIS A 124 18.94 -17.33 -6.57
N SER A 125 18.88 -16.05 -6.93
CA SER A 125 19.51 -14.94 -6.21
C SER A 125 18.52 -14.19 -5.30
N ILE A 126 19.05 -13.41 -4.36
CA ILE A 126 18.24 -12.50 -3.51
C ILE A 126 17.44 -11.48 -4.36
N VAL A 127 17.97 -11.07 -5.52
CA VAL A 127 17.28 -10.13 -6.43
C VAL A 127 15.99 -10.75 -6.99
N ALA A 128 16.01 -12.04 -7.34
CA ALA A 128 14.80 -12.76 -7.77
C ALA A 128 13.75 -12.83 -6.66
N LEU A 129 14.18 -12.93 -5.39
CA LEU A 129 13.27 -12.90 -4.25
C LEU A 129 12.66 -11.51 -4.07
N THR A 130 13.48 -10.44 -4.08
CA THR A 130 13.00 -9.04 -4.01
C THR A 130 11.99 -8.72 -5.12
N CYS A 131 12.26 -9.12 -6.37
CA CYS A 131 11.35 -8.87 -7.50
C CYS A 131 10.01 -9.62 -7.36
N ARG A 132 10.03 -10.92 -7.03
CA ARG A 132 8.79 -11.68 -6.79
C ARG A 132 8.01 -11.14 -5.59
N ARG A 133 8.70 -10.81 -4.49
CA ARG A 133 8.11 -10.19 -3.31
C ARG A 133 7.39 -8.88 -3.66
N GLN A 134 8.01 -8.03 -4.48
CA GLN A 134 7.37 -6.80 -4.96
C GLN A 134 6.18 -7.09 -5.88
N LEU A 135 6.21 -8.12 -6.73
CA LEU A 135 5.04 -8.48 -7.52
C LEU A 135 3.85 -8.93 -6.63
N VAL A 136 4.11 -9.74 -5.59
CA VAL A 136 3.11 -10.11 -4.57
C VAL A 136 2.56 -8.87 -3.86
N GLU A 137 3.42 -7.97 -3.39
CA GLU A 137 3.07 -6.72 -2.71
C GLU A 137 2.04 -5.90 -3.51
N ALA A 138 2.28 -5.72 -4.82
CA ALA A 138 1.35 -4.97 -5.67
C ALA A 138 0.01 -5.71 -5.90
N TYR A 139 0.02 -7.04 -6.05
CA TYR A 139 -1.22 -7.82 -6.16
C TYR A 139 -2.04 -7.80 -4.86
N VAL A 140 -1.39 -7.88 -3.69
CA VAL A 140 -2.08 -7.81 -2.40
C VAL A 140 -2.71 -6.44 -2.20
N LEU A 141 -1.97 -5.36 -2.48
CA LEU A 141 -2.49 -3.98 -2.36
C LEU A 141 -3.70 -3.74 -3.26
N VAL A 142 -3.65 -4.15 -4.54
CA VAL A 142 -4.83 -4.06 -5.42
C VAL A 142 -6.03 -4.85 -4.88
N ALA A 143 -5.81 -6.07 -4.36
CA ALA A 143 -6.88 -6.87 -3.79
C ALA A 143 -7.45 -6.30 -2.47
N GLU A 144 -6.62 -5.66 -1.64
CA GLU A 144 -7.02 -5.02 -0.39
C GLU A 144 -7.84 -3.76 -0.64
N GLU A 145 -7.39 -2.88 -1.53
CA GLU A 145 -8.12 -1.65 -1.89
C GLU A 145 -9.45 -1.94 -2.61
N LEU A 146 -9.49 -2.92 -3.53
CA LEU A 146 -10.74 -3.34 -4.18
C LEU A 146 -11.81 -3.81 -3.17
N LEU A 147 -11.38 -4.38 -2.04
CA LEU A 147 -12.27 -4.78 -0.94
C LEU A 147 -12.53 -3.65 0.06
N ALA A 148 -11.68 -2.62 0.13
CA ALA A 148 -11.99 -1.36 0.80
C ALA A 148 -13.12 -0.62 0.07
N CYS A 149 -13.06 -0.52 -1.26
CA CYS A 149 -14.12 -0.07 -2.17
C CYS A 149 -15.45 -0.87 -2.09
N CYS A 150 -15.56 -1.88 -1.22
CA CYS A 150 -16.76 -2.68 -0.98
C CYS A 150 -17.32 -2.53 0.46
N LYS A 151 -16.74 -1.67 1.30
CA LYS A 151 -17.12 -1.52 2.73
C LYS A 151 -18.09 -0.36 2.99
N ASP A 152 -18.11 0.64 2.11
CA ASP A 152 -19.07 1.74 2.19
C ASP A 152 -20.43 1.27 1.64
N ASP A 153 -21.49 1.41 2.45
CA ASP A 153 -22.87 0.95 2.16
C ASP A 153 -23.60 1.78 1.06
N ASP A 154 -22.87 2.49 0.18
CA ASP A 154 -23.46 3.32 -0.87
C ASP A 154 -23.80 2.50 -2.13
N ASP A 155 -24.98 2.73 -2.73
CA ASP A 155 -25.64 1.83 -3.68
C ASP A 155 -24.99 1.80 -5.09
N GLY A 156 -23.77 1.27 -5.19
CA GLY A 156 -23.17 0.76 -6.43
C GLY A 156 -22.63 1.79 -7.43
N GLU A 157 -22.57 3.09 -7.08
CA GLU A 157 -21.98 4.11 -7.97
C GLU A 157 -20.44 4.13 -7.98
N ASP A 158 -19.77 3.61 -6.94
CA ASP A 158 -18.30 3.61 -6.89
C ASP A 158 -17.71 2.60 -7.89
N VAL A 159 -17.09 3.14 -8.93
CA VAL A 159 -16.54 2.43 -10.09
C VAL A 159 -15.07 2.81 -10.22
N VAL A 160 -14.18 1.81 -10.24
CA VAL A 160 -12.75 2.06 -10.40
C VAL A 160 -12.50 2.59 -11.81
N THR A 161 -12.02 3.82 -11.93
CA THR A 161 -11.65 4.45 -13.21
C THR A 161 -10.21 4.92 -13.22
N THR A 162 -9.56 4.83 -14.38
CA THR A 162 -8.26 5.49 -14.61
C THR A 162 -8.39 7.02 -14.56
N GLU A 163 -7.25 7.74 -14.46
CA GLU A 163 -7.17 9.20 -14.70
C GLU A 163 -7.92 9.66 -15.98
N SER A 164 -7.91 8.82 -17.03
CA SER A 164 -8.58 9.05 -18.30
C SER A 164 -10.09 8.75 -18.29
N LYS A 165 -10.67 8.46 -17.12
CA LYS A 165 -12.07 8.06 -16.87
C LYS A 165 -12.48 6.80 -17.63
N VAL A 166 -11.53 5.90 -17.87
CA VAL A 166 -11.80 4.57 -18.42
C VAL A 166 -12.12 3.65 -17.24
N VAL A 167 -13.28 3.00 -17.27
CA VAL A 167 -13.69 2.02 -16.25
C VAL A 167 -12.74 0.82 -16.30
N LEU A 168 -12.04 0.58 -15.19
CA LEU A 168 -11.26 -0.63 -14.93
C LEU A 168 -12.16 -1.75 -14.40
N VAL A 169 -12.97 -1.45 -13.37
CA VAL A 169 -13.78 -2.44 -12.63
C VAL A 169 -15.14 -1.84 -12.26
N LYS A 170 -16.25 -2.49 -12.63
CA LYS A 170 -17.60 -2.10 -12.18
C LYS A 170 -17.80 -2.48 -10.71
N ALA A 171 -18.70 -1.80 -10.00
CA ALA A 171 -19.07 -2.14 -8.63
C ALA A 171 -19.44 -3.63 -8.45
N GLU A 172 -20.23 -4.19 -9.36
CA GLU A 172 -20.64 -5.61 -9.37
C GLU A 172 -19.45 -6.59 -9.54
N GLU A 173 -18.35 -6.15 -10.16
CA GLU A 173 -17.21 -6.99 -10.55
C GLU A 173 -16.04 -6.91 -9.54
N LYS A 174 -16.07 -5.94 -8.60
CA LYS A 174 -14.99 -5.68 -7.62
C LYS A 174 -14.53 -6.94 -6.87
N VAL A 175 -15.46 -7.74 -6.36
CA VAL A 175 -15.17 -8.92 -5.53
C VAL A 175 -14.54 -10.06 -6.37
N GLU A 176 -14.96 -10.23 -7.62
CA GLU A 176 -14.35 -11.21 -8.53
C GLU A 176 -12.94 -10.76 -8.96
N TYR A 177 -12.76 -9.45 -9.22
CA TYR A 177 -11.46 -8.87 -9.56
C TYR A 177 -10.47 -8.96 -8.39
N ALA A 178 -10.93 -8.69 -7.16
CA ALA A 178 -10.15 -8.87 -5.93
C ALA A 178 -9.73 -10.33 -5.71
N ARG A 179 -10.62 -11.30 -5.98
CA ARG A 179 -10.27 -12.74 -5.96
C ARG A 179 -9.19 -13.06 -6.99
N GLY A 180 -9.32 -12.56 -8.21
CA GLY A 180 -8.32 -12.74 -9.26
C GLY A 180 -6.92 -12.23 -8.87
N TYR A 181 -6.83 -11.11 -8.15
CA TYR A 181 -5.55 -10.62 -7.61
C TYR A 181 -5.08 -11.37 -6.35
N TYR A 182 -5.99 -11.79 -5.46
CA TYR A 182 -5.68 -12.65 -4.33
C TYR A 182 -5.09 -14.01 -4.76
N ASP A 183 -5.67 -14.64 -5.79
CA ASP A 183 -5.16 -15.90 -6.36
C ASP A 183 -3.75 -15.71 -6.94
N LYS A 184 -3.53 -14.66 -7.75
CA LYS A 184 -2.20 -14.30 -8.27
C LYS A 184 -1.19 -14.05 -7.15
N ALA A 185 -1.58 -13.29 -6.12
CA ALA A 185 -0.73 -12.98 -4.98
C ALA A 185 -0.34 -14.23 -4.18
N ARG A 186 -1.28 -15.16 -3.95
CA ARG A 186 -1.00 -16.44 -3.30
C ARG A 186 -0.01 -17.28 -4.10
N ASP A 187 -0.22 -17.40 -5.41
CA ASP A 187 0.57 -18.29 -6.24
C ASP A 187 2.01 -17.75 -6.42
N GLU A 188 2.18 -16.43 -6.58
CA GLU A 188 3.51 -15.79 -6.55
C GLU A 188 4.17 -15.80 -5.16
N LEU A 189 3.39 -15.70 -4.07
CA LEU A 189 3.92 -15.83 -2.70
C LEU A 189 4.45 -17.24 -2.45
N GLN A 190 3.80 -18.28 -2.99
CA GLN A 190 4.30 -19.66 -2.91
C GLN A 190 5.67 -19.80 -3.59
N GLU A 191 5.84 -19.23 -4.78
CA GLU A 191 7.13 -19.21 -5.48
C GLU A 191 8.19 -18.37 -4.73
N ALA A 192 7.81 -17.23 -4.15
CA ALA A 192 8.70 -16.42 -3.31
C ALA A 192 9.17 -17.19 -2.06
N VAL A 193 8.27 -17.89 -1.36
CA VAL A 193 8.61 -18.72 -0.18
C VAL A 193 9.48 -19.92 -0.57
N PHE A 194 9.21 -20.56 -1.71
CA PHE A 194 10.05 -21.65 -2.25
C PHE A 194 11.47 -21.17 -2.60
N LEU A 195 11.57 -20.01 -3.25
CA LEU A 195 12.84 -19.36 -3.57
C LEU A 195 13.63 -18.94 -2.32
N MET A 196 12.95 -18.34 -1.34
CA MET A 196 13.53 -18.04 -0.02
C MET A 196 14.10 -19.29 0.65
N GLY A 197 13.38 -20.42 0.57
CA GLY A 197 13.86 -21.72 1.06
C GLY A 197 15.13 -22.22 0.34
N LYS A 198 15.24 -22.03 -0.98
CA LYS A 198 16.45 -22.35 -1.75
C LYS A 198 17.64 -21.48 -1.35
N ILE A 199 17.44 -20.18 -1.18
CA ILE A 199 18.50 -19.21 -0.81
C ILE A 199 18.98 -19.46 0.63
N ALA A 200 18.08 -19.81 1.55
CA ALA A 200 18.47 -20.28 2.89
C ALA A 200 19.29 -21.59 2.82
N ALA A 201 18.88 -22.54 1.96
CA ALA A 201 19.56 -23.83 1.82
C ALA A 201 20.94 -23.74 1.14
N SER A 202 21.21 -22.72 0.32
CA SER A 202 22.55 -22.43 -0.22
C SER A 202 23.49 -21.77 0.81
N GLY A 203 22.96 -21.39 1.99
CA GLY A 203 23.72 -20.70 3.05
C GLY A 203 23.92 -19.20 2.79
N GLN A 204 23.13 -18.61 1.90
CA GLN A 204 23.11 -17.16 1.67
C GLN A 204 22.25 -16.46 2.74
N ASP A 205 22.64 -15.24 3.13
CA ASP A 205 21.84 -14.42 4.03
C ASP A 205 20.63 -13.82 3.28
N LEU A 206 19.47 -13.88 3.91
CA LEU A 206 18.20 -13.33 3.41
C LEU A 206 17.98 -11.88 3.85
N GLY A 207 18.74 -11.36 4.83
CA GLY A 207 18.57 -10.01 5.33
C GLY A 207 17.14 -9.76 5.85
N THR A 208 16.49 -8.68 5.39
CA THR A 208 15.10 -8.33 5.74
C THR A 208 14.06 -9.06 4.90
N GLU A 209 14.39 -9.56 3.70
CA GLU A 209 13.40 -10.12 2.76
C GLU A 209 12.58 -11.27 3.39
N LYS A 210 13.16 -11.99 4.36
CA LYS A 210 12.46 -13.03 5.15
C LYS A 210 11.33 -12.46 6.03
N GLU A 211 11.50 -11.25 6.56
CA GLU A 211 10.53 -10.52 7.39
C GLU A 211 9.49 -9.88 6.47
N ASP A 212 9.94 -9.26 5.37
CA ASP A 212 9.10 -8.65 4.34
C ASP A 212 8.15 -9.68 3.68
N VAL A 213 8.62 -10.91 3.38
CA VAL A 213 7.79 -12.02 2.88
C VAL A 213 6.79 -12.50 3.94
N CYS A 214 7.16 -12.54 5.23
CA CYS A 214 6.21 -12.89 6.30
C CYS A 214 5.13 -11.81 6.50
N PHE A 215 5.48 -10.53 6.29
CA PHE A 215 4.52 -9.43 6.33
C PHE A 215 3.48 -9.55 5.20
N LEU A 216 3.92 -9.79 3.95
CA LEU A 216 3.00 -10.01 2.82
C LEU A 216 2.10 -11.24 3.01
N ALA A 217 2.61 -12.33 3.59
CA ALA A 217 1.79 -13.49 3.96
C ALA A 217 0.68 -13.12 4.99
N THR A 218 0.95 -12.14 5.86
CA THR A 218 -0.01 -11.64 6.84
C THR A 218 -1.07 -10.73 6.20
N MET A 219 -0.67 -9.84 5.27
CA MET A 219 -1.60 -9.01 4.50
C MET A 219 -2.52 -9.87 3.61
N LEU A 220 -1.95 -10.83 2.87
CA LEU A 220 -2.70 -11.77 2.03
C LEU A 220 -3.75 -12.56 2.84
N MET A 221 -3.42 -12.94 4.08
CA MET A 221 -4.38 -13.57 4.99
C MET A 221 -5.52 -12.61 5.38
N GLY A 222 -5.26 -11.31 5.53
CA GLY A 222 -6.29 -10.29 5.75
C GLY A 222 -7.26 -10.14 4.57
N VAL A 223 -6.74 -10.13 3.34
CA VAL A 223 -7.53 -10.17 2.10
C VAL A 223 -8.37 -11.45 2.04
N GLY A 224 -7.76 -12.61 2.29
CA GLY A 224 -8.45 -13.91 2.28
C GLY A 224 -9.57 -14.02 3.31
N ASN A 225 -9.36 -13.51 4.53
CA ASN A 225 -10.39 -13.45 5.56
C ASN A 225 -11.56 -12.53 5.13
N THR A 226 -11.25 -11.36 4.56
CA THR A 226 -12.26 -10.42 4.05
C THR A 226 -13.13 -11.05 2.96
N LEU A 227 -12.53 -11.78 2.02
CA LEU A 227 -13.23 -12.52 0.98
C LEU A 227 -14.15 -13.62 1.55
N ALA A 228 -13.68 -14.37 2.55
CA ALA A 228 -14.47 -15.41 3.21
C ALA A 228 -15.68 -14.82 3.98
N GLU A 229 -15.50 -13.70 4.69
CA GLU A 229 -16.61 -12.99 5.31
C GLU A 229 -17.68 -12.52 4.30
N MET A 230 -17.27 -12.14 3.08
CA MET A 230 -18.20 -11.74 2.02
C MET A 230 -18.97 -12.95 1.46
N ASP A 231 -18.30 -14.10 1.29
CA ASP A 231 -18.97 -15.36 0.90
C ASP A 231 -20.03 -15.78 1.93
N GLU A 232 -19.71 -15.73 3.23
CA GLU A 232 -20.66 -16.06 4.31
C GLU A 232 -21.88 -15.12 4.28
N LYS A 233 -21.65 -13.81 4.16
CA LYS A 233 -22.72 -12.79 4.05
C LYS A 233 -23.59 -13.00 2.80
N GLU A 234 -23.01 -13.43 1.69
CA GLU A 234 -23.76 -13.80 0.47
C GLU A 234 -24.57 -15.10 0.63
N GLU A 235 -24.02 -16.14 1.25
CA GLU A 235 -24.77 -17.35 1.55
C GLU A 235 -25.94 -17.10 2.49
N GLU A 236 -25.79 -16.20 3.48
CA GLU A 236 -26.91 -15.80 4.34
C GLU A 236 -28.01 -15.07 3.57
N LYS A 237 -27.66 -14.11 2.70
CA LYS A 237 -28.63 -13.45 1.79
C LYS A 237 -29.36 -14.44 0.88
N LYS A 238 -28.74 -15.57 0.52
CA LYS A 238 -29.31 -16.61 -0.37
C LYS A 238 -30.20 -17.64 0.37
N LYS A 239 -30.18 -17.71 1.70
CA LYS A 239 -31.02 -18.65 2.47
C LYS A 239 -32.48 -18.15 2.49
N PRO A 240 -33.45 -18.90 1.95
CA PRO A 240 -34.84 -18.43 1.88
C PRO A 240 -35.43 -18.29 3.29
N ALA A 241 -36.05 -17.14 3.57
CA ALA A 241 -36.65 -16.85 4.87
C ALA A 241 -37.70 -17.91 5.27
N THR A 242 -37.33 -18.79 6.19
CA THR A 242 -38.18 -19.87 6.73
C THR A 242 -39.38 -19.26 7.44
N LYS A 243 -40.54 -19.23 6.75
CA LYS A 243 -41.79 -18.74 7.34
C LYS A 243 -42.24 -19.69 8.45
N ILE A 244 -42.32 -19.13 9.66
CA ILE A 244 -42.93 -19.71 10.86
C ILE A 244 -44.41 -19.32 10.88
#